data_AF-A0A2S9G7A3-F1
#
_entry.id   AF-A0A2S9G7A3-F1
#
_cell.length_a   1.000
_cell.length_b   1.000
_cell.length_c   1.000
_cell.angle_alpha   90.00
_cell.angle_beta   90.00
_cell.angle_gamma   90.00
#
_symmetry.space_group_name_H-M   'P 1'
#
loop_
_entity.id
_entity.type
_entity.pdbx_description
1 polymer ?
#
loop_
_entity_poly.entity_id
_entity_poly.type
_entity_poly.pdbx_seq_one_letter_code
_entity_poly.pdbx_strand_id
1 'polypeptide(L)'
;LGPALAAVGARADLARPLVHAARAAIQQLHTETGYAASVLERLDDSLIVAAHISADSSTPHIGPGDRIPYTPPFGVALAAWDTAA
;
A
#
# COMPACT_ATOMS: atom_id res chain seq x y z
N LEU A 1 2.92 -23.06 5.89
CA LEU A 1 1.55 -22.52 5.69
C LEU A 1 0.82 -23.46 4.74
N GLY A 2 -0.37 -23.94 5.09
CA GLY A 2 -1.06 -25.04 4.38
C GLY A 2 -2.11 -24.60 3.34
N PRO A 3 -2.73 -25.55 2.62
CA PRO A 3 -3.63 -25.26 1.49
C PRO A 3 -4.85 -24.40 1.85
N ALA A 4 -5.35 -24.52 3.08
CA ALA A 4 -6.48 -23.72 3.55
C ALA A 4 -6.14 -22.23 3.65
N LEU A 5 -4.92 -21.88 4.08
CA LEU A 5 -4.47 -20.49 4.13
C LEU A 5 -4.25 -19.92 2.72
N ALA A 6 -3.76 -20.74 1.79
CA ALA A 6 -3.63 -20.35 0.39
C ALA A 6 -5.00 -20.06 -0.26
N ALA A 7 -6.03 -20.86 0.06
CA ALA A 7 -7.39 -20.64 -0.43
C ALA A 7 -8.04 -19.37 0.14
N VAL A 8 -7.82 -19.07 1.43
CA VAL A 8 -8.25 -17.82 2.05
C VAL A 8 -7.50 -16.63 1.45
N GLY A 9 -6.20 -16.75 1.23
CA GLY A 9 -5.39 -15.74 0.54
C GLY A 9 -5.90 -15.46 -0.88
N ALA A 10 -6.12 -16.50 -1.69
CA ALA A 10 -6.65 -16.36 -3.04
C ALA A 10 -8.05 -15.72 -3.08
N ARG A 11 -8.92 -16.05 -2.11
CA ARG A 11 -10.26 -15.45 -2.03
C ARG A 11 -10.22 -14.00 -1.53
N ALA A 12 -9.28 -13.67 -0.65
CA ALA A 12 -9.02 -12.30 -0.22
C ALA A 12 -8.41 -11.46 -1.36
N ASP A 13 -7.52 -12.04 -2.17
CA ASP A 13 -6.95 -11.41 -3.37
C ASP A 13 -8.03 -11.10 -4.41
N LEU A 14 -8.95 -12.05 -4.67
CA LEU A 14 -10.10 -11.82 -5.57
C LEU A 14 -11.08 -10.76 -5.04
N ALA A 15 -11.18 -10.60 -3.72
CA ALA A 15 -11.99 -9.55 -3.10
C ALA A 15 -11.28 -8.18 -3.08
N ARG A 16 -9.98 -8.11 -3.43
CA ARG A 16 -9.16 -6.90 -3.38
C ARG A 16 -8.39 -6.68 -4.69
N PRO A 17 -9.07 -6.47 -5.83
CA PRO A 17 -8.43 -6.21 -7.12
C PRO A 17 -7.44 -5.02 -7.08
N LEU A 18 -7.60 -4.11 -6.12
CA LEU A 18 -6.72 -2.97 -5.90
C LEU A 18 -5.28 -3.37 -5.52
N VAL A 19 -5.05 -4.52 -4.87
CA VAL A 19 -3.71 -4.97 -4.46
C VAL A 19 -2.83 -5.32 -5.68
N HIS A 20 -3.41 -5.97 -6.68
CA HIS A 20 -2.69 -6.30 -7.91
C HIS A 20 -2.34 -5.03 -8.71
N ALA A 21 -3.29 -4.10 -8.83
CA ALA A 21 -3.05 -2.81 -9.46
C ALA A 21 -1.99 -1.99 -8.71
N ALA A 22 -2.05 -1.95 -7.38
CA ALA A 22 -1.09 -1.27 -6.52
C ALA A 22 0.33 -1.82 -6.71
N ARG A 23 0.48 -3.14 -6.77
CA ARG A 23 1.79 -3.78 -7.01
C ARG A 23 2.36 -3.43 -8.38
N ALA A 24 1.54 -3.50 -9.42
CA ALA A 24 1.97 -3.14 -10.78
C ALA A 24 2.39 -1.66 -10.87
N ALA A 25 1.60 -0.76 -10.29
CA ALA A 25 1.91 0.68 -10.27
C ALA A 25 3.23 0.97 -9.54
N ILE A 26 3.47 0.31 -8.41
CA ILE A 26 4.70 0.52 -7.63
C ILE A 26 5.94 0.01 -8.37
N GLN A 27 5.83 -1.12 -9.07
CA GLN A 27 6.94 -1.68 -9.84
C GLN A 27 7.30 -0.77 -11.02
N GLN A 28 6.30 -0.23 -11.70
CA GLN A 28 6.51 0.74 -12.76
C GLN A 28 7.17 2.01 -12.22
N LEU A 29 6.63 2.60 -11.16
CA LEU A 29 7.18 3.83 -10.57
C LEU A 29 8.61 3.66 -10.07
N HIS A 30 8.92 2.53 -9.45
CA HIS A 30 10.28 2.22 -9.01
C HIS A 30 11.24 2.07 -10.20
N THR A 31 10.80 1.42 -11.27
CA THR A 31 11.60 1.24 -12.49
C THR A 31 11.89 2.58 -13.16
N GLU A 32 10.92 3.49 -13.19
CA GLU A 32 11.05 4.81 -13.82
C GLU A 32 11.90 5.78 -12.99
N THR A 33 11.83 5.70 -11.66
CA THR A 33 12.40 6.74 -10.78
C THR A 33 13.60 6.27 -9.94
N GLY A 34 13.77 4.96 -9.76
CA GLY A 34 14.76 4.37 -8.85
C GLY A 34 14.48 4.57 -7.36
N TYR A 35 13.40 5.27 -6.98
CA TYR A 35 13.08 5.56 -5.59
C TYR A 35 12.22 4.48 -4.94
N ALA A 36 12.22 4.47 -3.61
CA ALA A 36 11.26 3.71 -2.83
C ALA A 36 9.85 4.29 -3.07
N ALA A 37 8.83 3.44 -3.08
CA ALA A 37 7.47 3.86 -3.33
C ALA A 37 6.47 3.06 -2.48
N SER A 38 5.38 3.72 -2.08
CA SER A 38 4.26 3.15 -1.32
C SER A 38 2.93 3.49 -1.99
N VAL A 39 2.02 2.53 -2.07
CA VAL A 39 0.60 2.76 -2.36
C VAL A 39 -0.15 2.63 -1.05
N LEU A 40 -0.94 3.65 -0.73
CA LEU A 40 -1.70 3.74 0.52
C LEU A 40 -3.19 3.79 0.21
N GLU A 41 -3.99 3.09 1.01
CA GLU A 41 -5.45 3.19 1.03
C GLU A 41 -5.88 3.91 2.31
N ARG A 42 -6.80 4.86 2.22
CA ARG A 42 -7.39 5.44 3.43
C ARG A 42 -8.51 4.55 3.94
N LEU A 43 -8.48 4.28 5.24
CA LEU A 43 -9.55 3.64 6.00
C LEU A 43 -9.75 4.44 7.29
N ASP A 44 -10.88 5.16 7.36
CA ASP A 44 -11.19 6.10 8.44
C ASP A 44 -10.04 7.11 8.67
N ASP A 45 -9.45 7.10 9.87
CA ASP A 45 -8.33 7.94 10.29
C ASP A 45 -6.96 7.25 10.13
N SER A 46 -6.89 6.19 9.33
CA SER A 46 -5.68 5.43 9.04
C SER A 46 -5.39 5.35 7.55
N LEU A 47 -4.10 5.33 7.22
CA LEU A 47 -3.59 4.94 5.92
C LEU A 47 -3.05 3.50 6.03
N ILE A 48 -3.61 2.60 5.24
CA ILE A 48 -3.18 1.21 5.13
C ILE A 48 -2.21 1.10 3.96
N VAL A 49 -1.06 0.50 4.18
CA VAL A 49 -0.10 0.22 3.11
C VAL A 49 -0.65 -0.92 2.26
N ALA A 50 -0.99 -0.66 1.01
CA ALA A 50 -1.47 -1.69 0.07
C ALA A 50 -0.29 -2.38 -0.63
N ALA A 51 0.74 -1.62 -0.96
CA ALA A 51 1.98 -2.11 -1.54
C ALA A 51 3.15 -1.18 -1.16
N HIS A 52 4.35 -1.75 -1.04
CA HIS A 52 5.57 -1.00 -0.81
C HIS A 52 6.74 -1.66 -1.56
N ILE A 53 7.64 -0.83 -2.07
CA ILE A 53 8.95 -1.25 -2.60
C ILE A 53 10.02 -0.35 -2.00
N SER A 54 11.04 -0.97 -1.41
CA SER A 54 12.17 -0.26 -0.81
C SER A 54 13.27 -0.07 -1.85
N ALA A 55 13.98 1.07 -1.80
CA ALA A 55 15.13 1.31 -2.66
C ALA A 55 16.40 0.60 -2.14
N ASP A 56 16.47 0.37 -0.83
CA ASP A 56 17.54 -0.36 -0.16
C ASP A 56 17.03 -1.08 1.09
N SER A 57 17.86 -1.98 1.64
CA SER A 57 17.57 -2.74 2.85
C SER A 57 17.79 -1.98 4.17
N SER A 58 18.23 -0.71 4.11
CA SER A 58 18.51 0.11 5.28
C SER A 58 17.27 0.89 5.76
N THR A 59 16.25 1.03 4.90
CA THR A 59 14.99 1.67 5.26
C THR A 59 14.12 0.78 6.18
N PRO A 60 13.46 1.36 7.21
CA PRO A 60 12.56 0.62 8.08
C PRO A 60 11.49 -0.12 7.27
N HIS A 61 11.26 -1.38 7.63
CA HIS A 61 10.36 -2.22 6.86
C HIS A 61 8.91 -1.80 7.11
N ILE A 62 8.32 -1.10 6.13
CA ILE A 62 6.88 -0.94 5.98
C ILE A 62 6.39 -2.00 4.98
N GLY A 63 5.41 -2.80 5.39
CA GLY A 63 4.84 -3.89 4.62
C GLY A 63 3.35 -3.69 4.33
N PRO A 64 2.81 -4.43 3.34
CA PRO A 64 1.37 -4.46 3.10
C PRO A 64 0.58 -4.81 4.38
N GLY A 65 -0.43 -4.00 4.69
CA GLY A 65 -1.25 -4.12 5.90
C GLY A 65 -0.82 -3.22 7.06
N ASP A 66 0.39 -2.66 7.02
CA ASP A 66 0.83 -1.70 8.03
C ASP A 66 -0.04 -0.44 8.04
N ARG A 67 -0.21 0.13 9.23
CA ARG A 67 -1.05 1.31 9.46
C ARG A 67 -0.20 2.53 9.76
N ILE A 68 -0.49 3.61 9.07
CA ILE A 68 0.09 4.94 9.29
C ILE A 68 -1.05 5.87 9.71
N PRO A 69 -0.90 6.67 10.78
CA PRO A 69 -1.92 7.66 11.15
C PRO A 69 -2.21 8.63 10.00
N TYR A 70 -3.48 8.94 9.74
CA TYR A 70 -3.89 9.95 8.76
C TYR A 70 -3.75 11.36 9.34
N THR A 71 -2.51 11.72 9.68
CA THR A 71 -2.14 13.00 10.27
C THR A 71 -0.80 13.47 9.72
N PRO A 72 -0.53 14.79 9.68
CA PRO A 72 0.76 15.32 9.23
C PRO A 72 1.97 14.61 9.89
N PRO A 73 3.06 14.36 9.14
CA PRO A 73 3.30 14.78 7.75
C PRO A 73 2.68 13.87 6.68
N PHE A 74 2.12 12.73 7.08
CA PHE A 74 1.56 11.74 6.16
C PHE A 74 0.11 12.11 5.80
N GLY A 75 -0.32 11.73 4.60
CA GLY A 75 -1.71 11.95 4.18
C GLY A 75 -2.06 13.39 3.78
N VAL A 76 -1.19 14.39 3.94
CA VAL A 76 -1.47 15.78 3.51
C VAL A 76 -1.76 15.86 2.01
N ALA A 77 -0.98 15.14 1.19
CA ALA A 77 -1.25 15.05 -0.23
C ALA A 77 -2.59 14.35 -0.52
N LEU A 78 -2.98 13.34 0.25
CA LEU A 78 -4.27 12.66 0.10
C LEU A 78 -5.43 13.60 0.51
N ALA A 79 -5.25 14.35 1.61
CA ALA A 79 -6.22 15.31 2.14
C ALA A 79 -6.51 16.45 1.18
N ALA A 80 -5.51 16.89 0.40
CA ALA A 80 -5.69 17.93 -0.62
C ALA A 80 -6.65 17.52 -1.75
N TRP A 81 -6.81 16.22 -2.00
CA TRP A 81 -7.73 15.66 -3.00
C TRP A 81 -9.00 15.06 -2.38
N ASP A 82 -9.12 15.10 -1.05
CA ASP A 82 -10.31 14.65 -0.36
C ASP A 82 -11.45 15.62 -0.69
N THR A 83 -12.44 15.13 -1.42
CA THR A 83 -13.63 15.91 -1.69
C THR A 83 -14.47 15.81 -0.43
N ALA A 84 -14.52 16.90 0.34
CA ALA A 84 -15.40 16.99 1.50
C ALA A 84 -16.79 16.48 1.10
N ALA A 85 -17.24 15.40 1.74
CA ALA A 85 -18.60 14.91 1.62
C ALA A 85 -19.58 15.93 2.20
#